data_AF-A0A939RXG1-F1
#
_entry.id   AF-A0A939RXG1-F1
#
_cell.length_a   1.000
_cell.length_b   1.000
_cell.length_c   1.000
_cell.angle_alpha   90.00
_cell.angle_beta   90.00
_cell.angle_gamma   90.00
#
_symmetry.space_group_name_H-M   'P 1'
#
loop_
_entity.id
_entity.type
_entity.pdbx_description
1 polymer ?
#
loop_
_entity_poly.entity_id
_entity_poly.type
_entity_poly.pdbx_seq_one_letter_code
_entity_poly.pdbx_strand_id
1 'polypeptide(L)'
;MNDSTRADAAAAGAACALPAPAPEQQRVERTWQAPSAAARLGILRRAKSIAIVGASNNPARASYFVATYLLTSSPYDVYFVNPRADEILGQPVYASLADLPVVPDIVDVFRKHEDLPGVAREAVEIGAKALWLQLGSWNEEAAAIAEEAGLDVVMDRCIKIEHARFHGGLHLAGFDTGVISSKRQVVAR
;
A
#
# COMPACT_ATOMS: atom_id res chain seq x y z
N MET A 1 80.01 14.81 5.97
CA MET A 1 79.92 13.83 4.87
C MET A 1 78.82 12.87 5.21
N ASN A 2 77.86 12.76 4.29
CA ASN A 2 76.64 11.94 4.26
C ASN A 2 75.53 12.42 5.21
N ASP A 3 74.54 13.20 4.80
CA ASP A 3 73.60 13.15 3.65
C ASP A 3 72.40 12.21 3.88
N SER A 4 71.20 12.82 3.82
CA SER A 4 69.93 12.28 3.29
C SER A 4 69.27 11.09 4.04
N THR A 5 67.96 10.95 4.24
CA THR A 5 66.70 11.71 4.02
C THR A 5 65.56 10.88 4.67
N ARG A 6 64.49 11.57 5.14
CA ARG A 6 63.06 11.16 5.17
C ARG A 6 62.65 9.86 5.94
N ALA A 7 61.42 9.69 6.43
CA ALA A 7 60.14 10.35 6.18
C ALA A 7 59.25 10.26 7.44
N ASP A 8 58.41 11.29 7.61
CA ASP A 8 57.25 11.28 8.48
C ASP A 8 56.33 10.08 8.20
N ALA A 9 56.01 9.32 9.23
CA ALA A 9 54.95 8.32 9.18
C ALA A 9 53.59 9.04 9.23
N ALA A 10 53.12 9.52 8.08
CA ALA A 10 51.75 9.93 7.90
C ALA A 10 50.85 8.69 8.02
N ALA A 11 50.05 8.63 9.09
CA ALA A 11 48.98 7.65 9.23
C ALA A 11 47.98 7.83 8.08
N ALA A 12 47.95 6.87 7.16
CA ALA A 12 46.94 6.81 6.11
C ALA A 12 45.58 6.56 6.76
N GLY A 13 44.72 7.59 6.78
CA GLY A 13 43.32 7.43 7.12
C GLY A 13 42.69 6.43 6.16
N ALA A 14 42.21 5.30 6.69
CA ALA A 14 41.49 4.31 5.91
C ALA A 14 40.21 4.96 5.38
N ALA A 15 40.19 5.30 4.09
CA ALA A 15 38.97 5.67 3.40
C ALA A 15 38.00 4.49 3.51
N CYS A 16 36.84 4.70 4.15
CA CYS A 16 35.76 3.74 4.11
C CYS A 16 35.26 3.63 2.66
N ALA A 17 35.77 2.63 1.93
CA ALA A 17 35.19 2.26 0.65
C ALA A 17 33.74 1.83 0.90
N LEU A 18 32.80 2.42 0.16
CA LEU A 18 31.41 1.96 0.19
C LEU A 18 31.38 0.49 -0.25
N PRO A 19 30.63 -0.38 0.44
CA PRO A 19 30.45 -1.75 0.00
C PRO A 19 29.86 -1.72 -1.42
N ALA A 20 30.29 -2.68 -2.25
CA ALA A 20 29.75 -2.85 -3.58
C ALA A 20 28.21 -2.92 -3.51
N PRO A 21 27.49 -2.26 -4.46
CA PRO A 21 26.05 -2.36 -4.48
C PRO A 21 25.66 -3.84 -4.52
N ALA A 22 24.67 -4.20 -3.71
CA ALA A 22 24.07 -5.52 -3.75
C ALA A 22 23.66 -5.85 -5.21
N PRO A 23 23.72 -7.12 -5.64
CA PRO A 23 23.34 -7.49 -7.00
C PRO A 23 21.96 -6.92 -7.30
N GLU A 24 21.88 -6.16 -8.39
CA GLU A 24 20.65 -5.53 -8.86
C GLU A 24 19.61 -6.63 -9.08
N GLN A 25 18.66 -6.74 -8.15
CA GLN A 25 17.54 -7.66 -8.28
C GLN A 25 16.86 -7.34 -9.61
N GLN A 26 16.75 -8.33 -10.50
CA GLN A 26 16.10 -8.18 -11.82
C GLN A 26 14.80 -7.39 -11.66
N ARG A 27 14.82 -6.14 -12.12
CA ARG A 27 13.61 -5.33 -12.20
C ARG A 27 12.75 -5.98 -13.27
N VAL A 28 11.78 -6.78 -12.84
CA VAL A 28 10.75 -7.31 -13.73
C VAL A 28 10.04 -6.08 -14.31
N GLU A 29 10.14 -5.94 -15.64
CA GLU A 29 9.51 -4.85 -16.36
C GLU A 29 8.00 -5.00 -16.21
N ARG A 30 7.35 -3.98 -15.64
CA ARG A 30 5.90 -3.96 -15.43
C ARG A 30 5.24 -3.43 -16.70
N THR A 31 4.32 -4.20 -17.26
CA THR A 31 3.54 -3.83 -18.46
C THR A 31 2.18 -3.23 -18.10
N TRP A 32 1.69 -3.46 -16.88
CA TRP A 32 0.42 -2.92 -16.41
C TRP A 32 0.44 -1.38 -16.27
N GLN A 33 -0.65 -0.75 -16.67
CA GLN A 33 -0.80 0.71 -16.67
C GLN A 33 -1.52 1.18 -15.41
N ALA A 34 -0.81 1.89 -14.54
CA ALA A 34 -1.37 2.37 -13.29
C ALA A 34 -2.40 3.49 -13.48
N PRO A 35 -3.47 3.54 -12.65
CA PRO A 35 -4.41 4.65 -12.68
C PRO A 35 -3.73 5.96 -12.25
N SER A 36 -4.20 7.05 -12.83
CA SER A 36 -3.74 8.41 -12.48
C SER A 36 -4.07 8.76 -11.03
N ALA A 37 -3.42 9.78 -10.47
CA ALA A 37 -3.73 10.26 -9.13
C ALA A 37 -5.21 10.71 -9.00
N ALA A 38 -5.76 11.33 -10.05
CA ALA A 38 -7.17 11.71 -10.09
C ALA A 38 -8.12 10.50 -10.10
N ALA A 39 -7.76 9.42 -10.81
CA ALA A 39 -8.54 8.19 -10.80
C ALA A 39 -8.53 7.52 -9.42
N ARG A 40 -7.35 7.43 -8.76
CA ARG A 40 -7.23 6.91 -7.39
C ARG A 40 -8.02 7.75 -6.38
N LEU A 41 -7.97 9.08 -6.49
CA LEU A 41 -8.81 9.97 -5.70
C LEU A 41 -10.31 9.70 -5.93
N GLY A 42 -10.70 9.44 -7.17
CA GLY A 42 -12.07 9.06 -7.53
C GLY A 42 -12.55 7.79 -6.82
N ILE A 43 -11.71 6.75 -6.81
CA ILE A 43 -11.99 5.48 -6.10
C ILE A 43 -12.21 5.76 -4.61
N LEU A 44 -11.24 6.43 -3.97
CA LEU A 44 -11.29 6.74 -2.54
C LEU A 44 -12.50 7.58 -2.14
N ARG A 45 -12.95 8.50 -2.99
CA ARG A 45 -14.12 9.35 -2.70
C ARG A 45 -15.46 8.62 -2.81
N ARG A 46 -15.57 7.62 -3.69
CA ARG A 46 -16.81 6.87 -3.91
C ARG A 46 -16.97 5.75 -2.88
N ALA A 47 -15.87 5.23 -2.38
CA ALA A 47 -15.86 4.17 -1.37
C ALA A 47 -16.44 4.66 -0.05
N LYS A 48 -17.19 3.77 0.60
CA LYS A 48 -17.69 3.90 1.97
C LYS A 48 -17.13 2.81 2.86
N SER A 49 -16.83 1.64 2.29
CA SER A 49 -16.37 0.46 3.03
C SER A 49 -15.05 -0.09 2.48
N ILE A 50 -14.20 -0.56 3.38
CA ILE A 50 -12.90 -1.18 3.05
C ILE A 50 -12.77 -2.50 3.81
N ALA A 51 -12.48 -3.59 3.11
CA ALA A 51 -12.08 -4.85 3.73
C ALA A 51 -10.57 -5.04 3.65
N ILE A 52 -9.90 -5.19 4.79
CA ILE A 52 -8.45 -5.43 4.86
C ILE A 52 -8.19 -6.94 4.92
N VAL A 53 -7.74 -7.50 3.80
CA VAL A 53 -7.37 -8.92 3.67
C VAL A 53 -5.94 -9.13 4.14
N GLY A 54 -5.78 -10.03 5.12
CA GLY A 54 -4.50 -10.21 5.81
C GLY A 54 -4.29 -9.20 6.94
N ALA A 55 -5.37 -8.69 7.53
CA ALA A 55 -5.32 -7.88 8.75
C ALA A 55 -4.59 -8.64 9.88
N SER A 56 -3.82 -7.93 10.70
CA SER A 56 -3.05 -8.54 11.79
C SER A 56 -3.12 -7.64 13.02
N ASN A 57 -3.19 -8.25 14.20
CA ASN A 57 -3.07 -7.58 15.51
C ASN A 57 -1.62 -7.28 15.92
N ASN A 58 -0.62 -7.72 15.14
CA ASN A 58 0.78 -7.47 15.45
C ASN A 58 1.16 -6.03 15.06
N PRO A 59 1.55 -5.17 16.02
CA PRO A 59 1.90 -3.77 15.76
C PRO A 59 3.11 -3.58 14.83
N ALA A 60 3.94 -4.60 14.62
CA ALA A 60 5.06 -4.53 13.67
C ALA A 60 4.61 -4.71 12.20
N ARG A 61 3.36 -5.11 11.94
CA ARG A 61 2.85 -5.37 10.59
C ARG A 61 2.25 -4.11 9.98
N ALA A 62 2.53 -3.86 8.71
CA ALA A 62 2.00 -2.71 7.96
C ALA A 62 0.46 -2.63 8.01
N SER A 63 -0.21 -3.78 7.94
CA SER A 63 -1.67 -3.89 8.04
C SER A 63 -2.22 -3.30 9.33
N TYR A 64 -1.51 -3.45 10.47
CA TYR A 64 -1.94 -2.89 11.75
C TYR A 64 -1.94 -1.35 11.74
N PHE A 65 -0.90 -0.74 11.17
CA PHE A 65 -0.80 0.71 11.06
C PHE A 65 -1.82 1.30 10.09
N VAL A 66 -2.09 0.62 8.98
CA VAL A 66 -3.10 1.05 8.00
C VAL A 66 -4.49 0.91 8.61
N ALA A 67 -4.80 -0.23 9.25
CA ALA A 67 -6.06 -0.44 9.95
C ALA A 67 -6.32 0.63 11.02
N THR A 68 -5.33 0.89 11.89
CA THR A 68 -5.43 1.94 12.91
C THR A 68 -5.74 3.29 12.29
N TYR A 69 -5.02 3.69 11.24
CA TYR A 69 -5.25 4.96 10.57
C TYR A 69 -6.64 5.06 9.93
N LEU A 70 -7.10 4.02 9.23
CA LEU A 70 -8.40 4.03 8.59
C LEU A 70 -9.51 4.14 9.65
N LEU A 71 -9.41 3.40 10.76
CA LEU A 71 -10.38 3.49 11.86
C LEU A 71 -10.41 4.87 12.54
N THR A 72 -9.26 5.51 12.73
CA THR A 72 -9.18 6.75 13.53
C THR A 72 -9.22 8.04 12.71
N SER A 73 -8.96 7.97 11.42
CA SER A 73 -8.65 9.14 10.59
C SER A 73 -9.27 9.10 9.20
N SER A 74 -10.27 8.23 9.00
CA SER A 74 -11.05 8.16 7.78
C SER A 74 -12.53 7.93 8.10
N PRO A 75 -13.45 8.22 7.16
CA PRO A 75 -14.88 7.98 7.32
C PRO A 75 -15.33 6.57 6.93
N TYR A 76 -14.39 5.67 6.61
CA TYR A 76 -14.73 4.37 6.03
C TYR A 76 -15.21 3.39 7.09
N ASP A 77 -16.19 2.57 6.73
CA ASP A 77 -16.52 1.35 7.45
C ASP A 77 -15.42 0.31 7.17
N VAL A 78 -14.60 -0.02 8.17
CA VAL A 78 -13.45 -0.92 8.01
C VAL A 78 -13.77 -2.31 8.51
N TYR A 79 -13.56 -3.31 7.66
CA TYR A 79 -13.73 -4.74 7.96
C TYR A 79 -12.40 -5.47 7.91
N PHE A 80 -12.21 -6.46 8.77
CA PHE A 80 -10.97 -7.23 8.84
C PHE A 80 -11.17 -8.67 8.39
N VAL A 81 -10.29 -9.15 7.51
CA VAL A 81 -10.32 -10.53 7.01
C VAL A 81 -9.00 -11.22 7.35
N ASN A 82 -9.08 -12.21 8.24
CA ASN A 82 -7.97 -13.09 8.61
C ASN A 82 -8.51 -14.36 9.30
N PRO A 83 -8.34 -15.56 8.72
CA PRO A 83 -8.87 -16.80 9.28
C PRO A 83 -8.19 -17.28 10.58
N ARG A 84 -7.18 -16.55 11.07
CA ARG A 84 -6.40 -16.92 12.28
C ARG A 84 -6.64 -15.99 13.46
N ALA A 85 -7.55 -15.03 13.34
CA ALA A 85 -7.84 -14.06 14.39
C ALA A 85 -9.35 -13.85 14.47
N ASP A 86 -9.85 -13.68 15.69
CA ASP A 86 -11.27 -13.42 15.93
C ASP A 86 -11.56 -11.92 16.16
N GLU A 87 -10.56 -11.19 16.67
CA GLU A 87 -10.67 -9.77 16.99
C GLU A 87 -9.34 -9.03 16.70
N ILE A 88 -9.44 -7.85 16.07
CA ILE A 88 -8.32 -6.93 15.84
C ILE A 88 -8.81 -5.51 16.14
N LEU A 89 -8.05 -4.76 16.96
CA LEU A 89 -8.38 -3.36 17.31
C LEU A 89 -9.82 -3.17 17.86
N GLY A 90 -10.34 -4.16 18.60
CA GLY A 90 -11.69 -4.14 19.14
C GLY A 90 -12.80 -4.34 18.10
N GLN A 91 -12.46 -4.75 16.87
CA GLN A 91 -13.41 -5.03 15.80
C GLN A 91 -13.44 -6.53 15.49
N PRO A 92 -14.60 -7.07 15.08
CA PRO A 92 -14.71 -8.46 14.64
C PRO A 92 -13.87 -8.72 13.39
N VAL A 93 -13.33 -9.93 13.31
CA VAL A 93 -12.57 -10.41 12.16
C VAL A 93 -13.31 -11.56 11.51
N TYR A 94 -13.30 -11.57 10.18
CA TYR A 94 -13.96 -12.57 9.35
C TYR A 94 -12.92 -13.51 8.72
N ALA A 95 -13.27 -14.77 8.51
CA ALA A 95 -12.32 -15.76 8.00
C ALA A 95 -12.03 -15.55 6.51
N SER A 96 -13.04 -15.16 5.73
CA SER A 96 -12.94 -14.87 4.31
C SER A 96 -13.73 -13.62 3.92
N LEU A 97 -13.55 -13.17 2.67
CA LEU A 97 -14.34 -12.08 2.11
C LEU A 97 -15.84 -12.42 1.99
N ALA A 98 -16.17 -13.70 1.77
CA ALA A 98 -17.55 -14.17 1.66
C ALA A 98 -18.31 -14.16 2.99
N ASP A 99 -17.58 -14.17 4.11
CA ASP A 99 -18.17 -14.14 5.46
C ASP A 99 -18.53 -12.71 5.91
N LEU A 100 -18.16 -11.68 5.12
CA LEU A 100 -18.47 -10.30 5.45
C LEU A 100 -19.98 -10.03 5.43
N PRO A 101 -20.50 -9.20 6.35
CA PRO A 101 -21.92 -8.85 6.40
C PRO A 101 -22.35 -7.92 5.26
N VAL A 102 -21.39 -7.35 4.53
CA VAL A 102 -21.57 -6.43 3.41
C VAL A 102 -20.56 -6.73 2.31
N VAL A 103 -20.88 -6.36 1.08
CA VAL A 103 -19.90 -6.32 -0.01
C VAL A 103 -19.06 -5.04 0.14
N PRO A 104 -17.75 -5.14 0.40
CA PRO A 104 -16.89 -3.97 0.56
C PRO A 104 -16.69 -3.25 -0.77
N ASP A 105 -16.58 -1.91 -0.74
CA ASP A 105 -16.26 -1.14 -1.94
C ASP A 105 -14.80 -1.38 -2.38
N ILE A 106 -13.87 -1.44 -1.42
CA ILE A 106 -12.44 -1.67 -1.67
C ILE A 106 -11.98 -2.91 -0.90
N VAL A 107 -11.31 -3.82 -1.60
CA VAL A 107 -10.55 -4.93 -0.99
C VAL A 107 -9.07 -4.52 -0.92
N ASP A 108 -8.58 -4.26 0.29
CA ASP A 108 -7.20 -3.84 0.57
C ASP A 108 -6.33 -5.01 1.04
N VAL A 109 -5.26 -5.33 0.30
CA VAL A 109 -4.59 -6.63 0.38
C VAL A 109 -3.18 -6.55 0.98
N PHE A 110 -2.97 -7.31 2.07
CA PHE A 110 -1.69 -7.52 2.77
C PHE A 110 -1.23 -8.99 2.75
N ARG A 111 -1.54 -9.70 1.66
CA ARG A 111 -1.15 -11.10 1.43
C ARG A 111 0.17 -11.20 0.67
N LYS A 112 0.72 -12.41 0.62
CA LYS A 112 1.93 -12.68 -0.17
C LYS A 112 1.62 -12.59 -1.66
N HIS A 113 2.64 -12.34 -2.47
CA HIS A 113 2.51 -12.20 -3.92
C HIS A 113 1.79 -13.39 -4.60
N GLU A 114 2.09 -14.61 -4.16
CA GLU A 114 1.48 -15.85 -4.65
C GLU A 114 -0.03 -15.97 -4.38
N ASP A 115 -0.53 -15.30 -3.34
CA ASP A 115 -1.95 -15.35 -2.97
C ASP A 115 -2.79 -14.33 -3.76
N LEU A 116 -2.16 -13.33 -4.40
CA LEU A 116 -2.86 -12.17 -4.97
C LEU A 116 -3.88 -12.53 -6.05
N PRO A 117 -3.60 -13.45 -7.00
CA PRO A 117 -4.62 -13.87 -7.97
C PRO A 117 -5.82 -14.56 -7.31
N GLY A 118 -5.60 -15.30 -6.22
CA GLY A 118 -6.69 -15.91 -5.44
C GLY A 118 -7.58 -14.85 -4.79
N VAL A 119 -6.97 -13.87 -4.13
CA VAL A 119 -7.71 -12.74 -3.51
C VAL A 119 -8.45 -11.91 -4.57
N ALA A 120 -7.88 -11.73 -5.76
CA ALA A 120 -8.55 -11.05 -6.86
C ALA A 120 -9.84 -11.79 -7.28
N ARG A 121 -9.80 -13.12 -7.40
CA ARG A 121 -10.98 -13.93 -7.70
C ARG A 121 -12.04 -13.80 -6.60
N GLU A 122 -11.65 -13.89 -5.33
CA GLU A 122 -12.59 -13.70 -4.21
C GLU A 122 -13.23 -12.29 -4.24
N ALA A 123 -12.44 -11.25 -4.54
CA ALA A 123 -12.95 -9.88 -4.66
C ALA A 123 -13.98 -9.74 -5.80
N VAL A 124 -13.74 -10.42 -6.93
CA VAL A 124 -14.68 -10.49 -8.05
C VAL A 124 -15.95 -11.25 -7.65
N GLU A 125 -15.81 -12.40 -7.01
CA GLU A 125 -16.92 -13.27 -6.61
C GLU A 125 -17.91 -12.57 -5.66
N ILE A 126 -17.42 -11.80 -4.69
CA ILE A 126 -18.27 -11.03 -3.79
C ILE A 126 -18.86 -9.77 -4.44
N GLY A 127 -18.37 -9.35 -5.61
CA GLY A 127 -18.78 -8.14 -6.30
C GLY A 127 -18.21 -6.85 -5.72
N ALA A 128 -16.96 -6.88 -5.21
CA ALA A 128 -16.27 -5.67 -4.80
C ALA A 128 -16.10 -4.70 -5.98
N LYS A 129 -15.86 -3.41 -5.69
CA LYS A 129 -15.71 -2.39 -6.74
C LYS A 129 -14.26 -2.10 -7.09
N ALA A 130 -13.35 -2.34 -6.15
CA ALA A 130 -11.93 -2.10 -6.34
C ALA A 130 -11.05 -3.12 -5.63
N LEU A 131 -9.95 -3.50 -6.29
CA LEU A 131 -8.85 -4.27 -5.71
C LEU A 131 -7.66 -3.34 -5.47
N TRP A 132 -7.20 -3.28 -4.23
CA TRP A 132 -6.12 -2.38 -3.80
C TRP A 132 -4.96 -3.18 -3.21
N LEU A 133 -3.83 -3.19 -3.91
CA LEU A 133 -2.61 -3.87 -3.49
C LEU A 133 -1.62 -2.85 -2.90
N GLN A 134 -1.20 -3.11 -1.66
CA GLN A 134 -0.39 -2.20 -0.85
C GLN A 134 1.04 -2.01 -1.40
N LEU A 135 1.81 -1.11 -0.78
CA LEU A 135 3.20 -0.83 -1.19
C LEU A 135 4.04 -2.11 -1.23
N GLY A 136 4.80 -2.26 -2.31
CA GLY A 136 5.61 -3.45 -2.59
C GLY A 136 4.80 -4.66 -3.06
N SER A 137 3.47 -4.57 -3.13
CA SER A 137 2.56 -5.61 -3.61
C SER A 137 2.00 -5.25 -4.98
N TRP A 138 2.24 -6.11 -5.96
CA TRP A 138 1.76 -6.00 -7.33
C TRP A 138 1.73 -7.39 -7.96
N ASN A 139 0.79 -7.65 -8.87
CA ASN A 139 0.69 -8.88 -9.66
C ASN A 139 -0.21 -8.61 -10.89
N GLU A 140 0.32 -8.77 -12.09
CA GLU A 140 -0.40 -8.44 -13.33
C GLU A 140 -1.53 -9.43 -13.66
N GLU A 141 -1.41 -10.70 -13.26
CA GLU A 141 -2.51 -11.67 -13.37
C GLU A 141 -3.69 -11.26 -12.47
N ALA A 142 -3.40 -10.87 -11.23
CA ALA A 142 -4.42 -10.37 -10.30
C ALA A 142 -5.11 -9.10 -10.83
N ALA A 143 -4.34 -8.20 -11.46
CA ALA A 143 -4.88 -7.02 -12.12
C ALA A 143 -5.79 -7.41 -13.29
N ALA A 144 -5.36 -8.30 -14.18
CA ALA A 144 -6.16 -8.77 -15.31
C ALA A 144 -7.48 -9.41 -14.86
N ILE A 145 -7.44 -10.31 -13.87
CA ILE A 145 -8.65 -10.94 -13.30
C ILE A 145 -9.66 -9.90 -12.83
N ALA A 146 -9.20 -8.89 -12.09
CA ALA A 146 -10.06 -7.86 -11.53
C ALA A 146 -10.57 -6.88 -12.61
N GLU A 147 -9.72 -6.43 -13.52
CA GLU A 147 -10.08 -5.51 -14.61
C GLU A 147 -11.05 -6.13 -15.62
N GLU A 148 -10.84 -7.40 -16.00
CA GLU A 148 -11.75 -8.15 -16.89
C GLU A 148 -13.15 -8.29 -16.29
N ALA A 149 -13.24 -8.35 -14.96
CA ALA A 149 -14.50 -8.36 -14.22
C ALA A 149 -15.06 -6.95 -13.94
N GLY A 150 -14.34 -5.89 -14.32
CA GLY A 150 -14.79 -4.50 -14.19
C GLY A 150 -14.46 -3.82 -12.86
N LEU A 151 -13.55 -4.37 -12.05
CA LEU A 151 -13.08 -3.72 -10.83
C LEU A 151 -12.03 -2.65 -11.15
N ASP A 152 -12.05 -1.55 -10.39
CA ASP A 152 -10.94 -0.60 -10.37
C ASP A 152 -9.71 -1.28 -9.72
N VAL A 153 -8.55 -1.28 -10.37
CA VAL A 153 -7.32 -1.87 -9.82
C VAL A 153 -6.30 -0.80 -9.44
N VAL A 154 -5.76 -0.90 -8.22
CA VAL A 154 -4.63 -0.11 -7.77
C VAL A 154 -3.56 -1.04 -7.22
N MET A 155 -2.34 -0.98 -7.77
CA MET A 155 -1.20 -1.75 -7.25
C MET A 155 -0.07 -0.85 -6.76
N ASP A 156 0.74 -1.39 -5.85
CA ASP A 156 1.93 -0.73 -5.31
C ASP A 156 1.63 0.67 -4.74
N ARG A 157 0.51 0.81 -4.03
CA ARG A 157 0.10 2.07 -3.38
C ARG A 157 -0.45 1.77 -2.00
N CYS A 158 -0.04 2.54 -0.99
CA CYS A 158 -0.63 2.42 0.34
C CYS A 158 -1.91 3.25 0.41
N ILE A 159 -3.03 2.62 0.79
CA ILE A 159 -4.32 3.30 0.91
C ILE A 159 -4.28 4.41 1.96
N LYS A 160 -3.56 4.20 3.08
CA LYS A 160 -3.33 5.24 4.10
C LYS A 160 -2.62 6.45 3.51
N ILE A 161 -1.55 6.24 2.74
CA ILE A 161 -0.75 7.33 2.17
C ILE A 161 -1.57 8.09 1.13
N GLU A 162 -2.26 7.39 0.23
CA GLU A 162 -3.11 8.06 -0.78
C GLU A 162 -4.29 8.78 -0.12
N HIS A 163 -4.94 8.20 0.90
CA HIS A 163 -5.96 8.89 1.69
C HIS A 163 -5.38 10.13 2.39
N ALA A 164 -4.21 10.04 3.01
CA ALA A 164 -3.56 11.15 3.70
C ALA A 164 -3.11 12.27 2.74
N ARG A 165 -2.61 11.87 1.56
CA ARG A 165 -2.23 12.75 0.46
C ARG A 165 -3.41 13.62 0.02
N PHE A 166 -4.56 13.00 -0.22
CA PHE A 166 -5.73 13.71 -0.75
C PHE A 166 -6.61 14.36 0.31
N HIS A 167 -6.88 13.68 1.42
CA HIS A 167 -7.86 14.10 2.43
C HIS A 167 -7.23 14.35 3.80
N GLY A 168 -6.21 13.58 4.21
CA GLY A 168 -5.57 13.70 5.53
C GLY A 168 -4.54 14.82 5.69
N GLY A 169 -4.60 15.86 4.84
CA GLY A 169 -3.82 17.10 5.02
C GLY A 169 -2.34 17.04 4.65
N LEU A 170 -1.78 15.93 4.16
CA LEU A 170 -0.36 15.90 3.74
C LEU A 170 -0.07 16.90 2.61
N HIS A 171 -1.06 17.20 1.76
CA HIS A 171 -0.94 18.25 0.75
C HIS A 171 -0.73 19.65 1.34
N LEU A 172 -1.24 19.91 2.56
CA LEU A 172 -0.99 21.16 3.29
C LEU A 172 0.46 21.26 3.76
N ALA A 173 1.13 20.12 3.96
CA ALA A 173 2.55 20.04 4.28
C ALA A 173 3.44 20.04 3.01
N GLY A 174 2.88 20.38 1.83
CA GLY A 174 3.64 20.52 0.59
C GLY A 174 3.80 19.25 -0.24
N PHE A 175 3.11 18.15 0.10
CA PHE A 175 3.10 16.96 -0.75
C PHE A 175 2.31 17.21 -2.03
N ASP A 176 2.93 16.95 -3.18
CA ASP A 176 2.23 17.02 -4.47
C ASP A 176 1.11 15.97 -4.54
N THR A 177 -0.12 16.40 -4.76
CA THR A 177 -1.28 15.51 -4.93
C THR A 177 -1.34 14.90 -6.33
N GLY A 178 -0.70 15.51 -7.33
CA GLY A 178 -0.89 15.15 -8.74
C GLY A 178 -2.31 15.42 -9.25
N VAL A 179 -3.11 16.22 -8.53
CA VAL A 179 -4.49 16.57 -8.88
C VAL A 179 -4.66 18.08 -8.80
N ILE A 180 -4.98 18.70 -9.92
CA ILE A 180 -5.34 20.12 -9.99
C ILE A 180 -6.87 20.23 -10.03
N SER A 181 -7.46 21.00 -9.12
CA SER A 181 -8.92 21.22 -9.08
C SER A 181 -9.26 22.61 -8.57
N SER A 182 -10.23 23.26 -9.21
CA SER A 182 -10.83 24.52 -8.74
C SER A 182 -11.96 24.30 -7.71
N LYS A 183 -12.35 23.04 -7.45
CA LYS A 183 -13.41 22.70 -6.51
C LYS A 183 -12.83 22.51 -5.11
N ARG A 184 -13.51 23.08 -4.10
CA ARG A 184 -13.17 22.85 -2.69
C ARG A 184 -13.18 21.35 -2.40
N GLN A 185 -12.10 20.86 -1.81
CA GLN A 185 -12.03 19.48 -1.35
C GLN A 185 -12.98 19.33 -0.17
N VAL A 186 -13.92 18.38 -0.28
CA VAL A 186 -14.75 17.99 0.85
C VAL A 186 -13.88 17.07 1.70
N VAL A 187 -13.36 17.59 2.80
CA VAL A 187 -12.74 16.75 3.84
C VAL A 187 -13.89 15.93 4.42
N ALA A 188 -13.70 14.61 4.55
CA ALA A 188 -14.72 13.69 4.99
C ALA A 188 -15.50 14.20 6.22
N ARG A 189 -16.81 13.90 6.28
CA ARG A 189 -17.74 14.37 7.32
C ARG A 189 -17.31 14.00 8.72
#